data_AF-A0A6S6QRV8-F1
#
_entry.id   AF-A0A6S6QRV8-F1
#
_cell.length_a   1.000
_cell.length_b   1.000
_cell.length_c   1.000
_cell.angle_alpha   90.00
_cell.angle_beta   90.00
_cell.angle_gamma   90.00
#
_symmetry.space_group_name_H-M   'P 1'
#
loop_
_entity.id
_entity.type
_entity.pdbx_description
1 polymer ?
#
loop_
_entity_poly.entity_id
_entity_poly.type
_entity_poly.pdbx_seq_one_letter_code
_entity_poly.pdbx_strand_id
1 'polypeptide(L)'
;MIAAVTAQRAFRTEFPDFPEADLPELPPGFTDESWRNDTCPSFHNAAARLTLYCDYADPASRDHPEVPRYSLYETDEDGCLTGTEIVSTDDWTIILAKIEARA
;
A
#
# COMPACT_ATOMS: atom_id res chain seq x y z
N MET A 1 7.58 1.34 -22.82
CA MET A 1 8.08 0.18 -22.04
C MET A 1 8.46 0.71 -20.68
N ILE A 2 7.61 0.50 -19.68
CA ILE A 2 7.89 0.87 -18.29
C ILE A 2 8.03 -0.45 -17.55
N ALA A 3 9.20 -0.67 -16.95
CA ALA A 3 9.50 -1.91 -16.26
C ALA A 3 8.65 -1.98 -14.99
N ALA A 4 7.76 -2.99 -14.91
CA ALA A 4 7.18 -3.42 -13.66
C ALA A 4 8.32 -3.97 -12.78
N VAL A 5 8.61 -3.32 -11.67
CA VAL A 5 9.63 -3.78 -10.73
C VAL A 5 9.02 -4.74 -9.72
N THR A 6 9.61 -5.93 -9.67
CA THR A 6 9.29 -7.04 -8.79
C THR A 6 9.80 -6.76 -7.37
N ALA A 7 8.95 -6.26 -6.48
CA ALA A 7 9.22 -6.27 -5.04
C ALA A 7 8.23 -7.14 -4.24
N GLN A 8 7.26 -7.79 -4.89
CA GLN A 8 6.11 -8.52 -4.33
C GLN A 8 6.41 -9.85 -3.57
N ARG A 9 7.54 -9.96 -2.85
CA ARG A 9 7.92 -11.24 -2.19
C ARG A 9 7.53 -11.32 -0.72
N ALA A 10 7.54 -10.20 0.01
CA ALA A 10 7.31 -10.24 1.45
C ALA A 10 5.82 -10.50 1.74
N PHE A 11 4.90 -9.81 1.06
CA PHE A 11 3.48 -9.93 1.33
C PHE A 11 2.97 -11.36 1.19
N ARG A 12 3.45 -12.14 0.21
CA ARG A 12 3.03 -13.55 0.04
C ARG A 12 3.45 -14.44 1.22
N THR A 13 4.53 -14.08 1.90
CA THR A 13 5.04 -14.83 3.05
C THR A 13 4.32 -14.39 4.32
N GLU A 14 4.13 -13.09 4.48
CA GLU A 14 3.53 -12.50 5.68
C GLU A 14 2.00 -12.62 5.70
N PHE A 15 1.37 -12.57 4.53
CA PHE A 15 -0.08 -12.63 4.29
C PHE A 15 -0.44 -13.72 3.26
N PRO A 16 -0.29 -15.01 3.61
CA PRO A 16 -0.50 -16.13 2.67
C PRO A 16 -1.95 -16.27 2.19
N ASP A 17 -2.92 -15.75 2.95
CA ASP A 17 -4.34 -15.79 2.61
C ASP A 17 -4.79 -14.56 1.80
N PHE A 18 -3.92 -13.56 1.62
CA PHE A 18 -4.23 -12.38 0.81
C PHE A 18 -4.24 -12.74 -0.69
N PRO A 19 -5.34 -12.52 -1.42
CA PRO A 19 -5.40 -12.87 -2.84
C PRO A 19 -4.43 -12.01 -3.64
N GLU A 20 -3.56 -12.61 -4.45
CA GLU A 20 -2.64 -11.81 -5.28
C GLU A 20 -3.39 -10.92 -6.29
N ALA A 21 -4.52 -11.40 -6.81
CA ALA A 21 -5.37 -10.65 -7.73
C ALA A 21 -5.99 -9.39 -7.10
N ASP A 22 -5.98 -9.31 -5.77
CA ASP A 22 -6.47 -8.16 -5.02
C ASP A 22 -5.41 -7.04 -4.98
N LEU A 23 -4.12 -7.31 -5.18
CA LEU A 23 -3.12 -6.26 -5.25
C LEU A 23 -3.22 -5.47 -6.56
N PRO A 24 -3.30 -4.12 -6.50
CA PRO A 24 -3.24 -3.31 -7.71
C PRO A 24 -1.83 -3.32 -8.31
N GLU A 25 -1.74 -2.96 -9.60
CA GLU A 25 -0.44 -2.69 -10.23
C GLU A 25 0.17 -1.43 -9.61
N LEU A 26 1.21 -1.61 -8.81
CA LEU A 26 1.87 -0.52 -8.09
C LEU A 26 2.67 0.37 -9.05
N PRO A 27 2.63 1.71 -8.89
CA PRO A 27 3.50 2.62 -9.62
C PRO A 27 4.99 2.34 -9.35
N PRO A 28 5.89 2.77 -10.25
CA PRO A 28 7.34 2.64 -10.04
C PRO A 28 7.79 3.31 -8.73
N GLY A 29 8.76 2.68 -8.05
CA GLY A 29 9.37 3.20 -6.83
C GLY A 29 8.82 2.62 -5.53
N PHE A 30 7.70 1.90 -5.58
CA PHE A 30 7.19 1.16 -4.42
C PHE A 30 7.94 -0.15 -4.22
N THR A 31 8.30 -0.41 -2.96
CA THR A 31 8.90 -1.66 -2.46
C THR A 31 7.95 -2.28 -1.44
N ASP A 32 7.81 -3.60 -1.45
CA ASP A 32 7.01 -4.34 -0.47
C ASP A 32 7.70 -4.31 0.89
N GLU A 33 7.01 -3.76 1.89
CA GLU A 33 7.45 -3.70 3.29
C GLU A 33 6.45 -4.42 4.22
N SER A 34 5.65 -5.32 3.64
CA SER A 34 4.66 -6.09 4.37
C SER A 34 5.28 -6.82 5.57
N TRP A 35 4.61 -6.73 6.72
CA TRP A 35 5.01 -7.40 7.95
C TRP A 35 3.80 -8.05 8.61
N ARG A 36 3.91 -9.31 9.04
CA ARG A 36 2.75 -10.10 9.51
C ARG A 36 2.05 -9.57 10.77
N ASN A 37 2.63 -8.60 11.47
CA ASN A 37 1.97 -7.94 12.60
C ASN A 37 1.13 -6.73 12.20
N ASP A 38 1.21 -6.30 10.93
CA ASP A 38 0.28 -5.32 10.37
C ASP A 38 -1.05 -5.99 10.02
N THR A 39 -2.10 -5.18 9.87
CA THR A 39 -3.44 -5.67 9.49
C THR A 39 -3.51 -6.13 8.03
N CYS A 40 -2.65 -5.58 7.17
CA CYS A 40 -2.65 -5.82 5.73
C CYS A 40 -1.27 -5.55 5.10
N PRO A 41 -1.06 -5.99 3.83
CA PRO A 41 0.14 -5.65 3.06
C PRO A 41 0.41 -4.15 2.98
N SER A 42 1.70 -3.80 2.99
CA SER A 42 2.17 -2.42 2.91
C SER A 42 3.32 -2.27 1.92
N PHE A 43 3.37 -1.09 1.29
CA PHE A 43 4.34 -0.76 0.24
C PHE A 43 4.89 0.64 0.44
N HIS A 44 6.21 0.76 0.43
CA HIS A 44 6.90 2.01 0.70
C HIS A 44 7.59 2.57 -0.54
N ASN A 45 7.52 3.88 -0.72
CA ASN A 45 8.26 4.63 -1.73
C ASN A 45 9.11 5.71 -1.05
N ALA A 46 10.37 5.40 -0.82
CA ALA A 46 11.32 6.28 -0.14
C ALA A 46 11.56 7.61 -0.88
N ALA A 47 11.53 7.60 -2.22
CA ALA A 47 11.74 8.81 -3.01
C ALA A 47 10.57 9.80 -2.89
N ALA A 48 9.34 9.27 -2.85
CA ALA A 48 8.13 10.07 -2.66
C ALA A 48 7.77 10.31 -1.19
N ARG A 49 8.45 9.64 -0.25
CA ARG A 49 8.15 9.60 1.19
C ARG A 49 6.70 9.18 1.47
N LEU A 50 6.31 8.04 0.90
CA LEU A 50 4.96 7.50 0.98
C LEU A 50 4.96 6.06 1.47
N THR A 51 3.95 5.71 2.26
CA THR A 51 3.59 4.32 2.54
C THR A 51 2.13 4.09 2.17
N LEU A 52 1.89 3.06 1.38
CA LEU A 52 0.58 2.59 0.95
C LEU A 52 0.24 1.28 1.65
N TYR A 53 -0.87 1.26 2.37
CA TYR A 53 -1.49 0.04 2.87
C TYR A 53 -2.59 -0.43 1.90
N CYS A 54 -2.64 -1.73 1.64
CA CYS A 54 -3.61 -2.35 0.74
C CYS A 54 -4.31 -3.50 1.45
N ASP A 55 -5.50 -3.23 1.98
CA ASP A 55 -6.33 -4.21 2.67
C ASP A 55 -7.10 -5.12 1.69
N TYR A 56 -7.83 -6.10 2.21
CA TYR A 56 -8.62 -7.04 1.42
C TYR A 56 -9.71 -6.34 0.60
N ALA A 57 -10.00 -6.86 -0.61
CA ALA A 57 -11.11 -6.35 -1.41
C ALA A 57 -12.44 -6.49 -0.68
N ASP A 58 -12.66 -7.66 -0.08
CA ASP A 58 -13.83 -7.95 0.74
C ASP A 58 -13.71 -7.31 2.12
N PRO A 59 -14.60 -6.35 2.49
CA PRO A 59 -14.60 -5.74 3.82
C PRO A 59 -14.73 -6.75 4.96
N ALA A 60 -15.38 -7.90 4.75
CA ALA A 60 -15.54 -8.92 5.78
C ALA A 60 -14.23 -9.67 6.12
N SER A 61 -13.21 -9.54 5.27
CA SER A 61 -11.87 -10.11 5.49
C SER A 61 -10.90 -9.12 6.15
N ARG A 62 -11.28 -7.85 6.30
CA ARG A 62 -10.47 -6.80 6.94
C ARG A 62 -10.57 -6.91 8.47
N ASP A 63 -9.49 -6.54 9.17
CA ASP A 63 -9.51 -6.43 10.64
C ASP A 63 -10.45 -5.28 11.10
N HIS A 64 -10.55 -4.24 10.27
CA HIS A 64 -11.46 -3.11 10.43
C HIS A 64 -12.35 -2.94 9.18
N PRO A 65 -13.50 -3.64 9.09
CA PRO A 65 -14.38 -3.61 7.93
C PRO A 65 -14.93 -2.22 7.56
N GLU A 66 -14.98 -1.31 8.52
CA GLU A 66 -15.42 0.07 8.35
C GLU A 66 -14.35 0.99 7.73
N VAL A 67 -13.09 0.56 7.68
CA VAL A 67 -11.98 1.32 7.12
C VAL A 67 -11.87 1.02 5.62
N PRO A 68 -11.66 2.05 4.77
CA PRO A 68 -11.45 1.84 3.34
C PRO A 68 -10.24 0.97 3.04
N ARG A 69 -10.29 0.32 1.87
CA ARG A 69 -9.27 -0.65 1.45
C ARG A 69 -7.86 -0.08 1.35
N TYR A 70 -7.72 1.13 0.83
CA TYR A 70 -6.44 1.73 0.57
C TYR A 70 -6.25 2.92 1.51
N SER A 71 -5.08 2.99 2.13
CA SER A 71 -4.68 4.12 2.95
C SER A 71 -3.25 4.53 2.58
N LEU A 72 -3.08 5.82 2.25
CA LEU A 72 -1.80 6.39 1.85
C LEU A 72 -1.35 7.39 2.92
N TYR A 73 -0.14 7.21 3.42
CA TYR A 73 0.45 8.05 4.47
C TYR A 73 1.74 8.70 4.01
N GLU A 74 2.06 9.86 4.60
CA GLU A 74 3.39 10.48 4.50
C GLU A 74 4.36 9.80 5.47
N THR A 75 5.60 9.62 5.00
CA THR A 75 6.73 9.19 5.83
C THR A 75 7.75 10.31 5.99
N ASP A 76 8.60 10.21 7.01
CA ASP A 76 9.78 11.04 7.13
C ASP A 76 10.96 10.50 6.29
N GLU A 77 12.15 11.03 6.54
CA GLU A 77 13.39 10.66 5.85
C GLU A 77 13.90 9.26 6.21
N ASP A 78 13.49 8.75 7.36
CA ASP A 78 13.86 7.42 7.86
C ASP A 78 12.80 6.37 7.49
N GLY A 79 11.77 6.74 6.71
CA GLY A 79 10.67 5.86 6.30
C GLY A 79 9.62 5.66 7.39
N CYS A 80 9.69 6.39 8.51
CA CYS A 80 8.71 6.30 9.58
C CYS A 80 7.45 7.10 9.24
N LEU A 81 6.27 6.56 9.58
CA LEU A 81 5.01 7.29 9.41
C LEU A 81 5.02 8.59 10.21
N THR A 82 4.68 9.71 9.56
CA THR A 82 4.58 11.02 10.24
C THR A 82 3.27 11.21 10.99
N GLY A 83 2.35 10.23 10.90
CA GLY A 83 0.98 10.33 11.39
C GLY A 83 0.04 11.13 10.48
N THR A 84 0.51 11.61 9.33
CA THR A 84 -0.30 12.33 8.35
C THR A 84 -0.87 11.38 7.31
N GLU A 85 -2.17 11.12 7.37
CA GLU A 85 -2.92 10.42 6.32
C GLU A 85 -3.18 11.37 5.15
N ILE A 86 -2.76 10.98 3.94
CA ILE A 86 -3.02 11.75 2.72
C ILE A 86 -4.44 11.48 2.22
N VAL A 87 -4.81 10.21 2.19
CA VAL A 87 -6.14 9.75 1.77
C VAL A 87 -6.37 8.32 2.24
N SER A 88 -7.61 8.02 2.62
CA SER A 88 -8.12 6.65 2.75
C SER A 88 -9.37 6.51 1.88
N THR A 89 -9.43 5.47 1.05
CA THR A 89 -10.49 5.27 0.04
C THR A 89 -10.51 3.84 -0.51
N ASP A 90 -11.65 3.39 -1.04
CA ASP A 90 -11.73 2.14 -1.82
C ASP A 90 -11.46 2.36 -3.33
N ASP A 91 -11.24 3.60 -3.78
CA ASP A 91 -10.97 3.91 -5.20
C ASP A 91 -9.47 4.05 -5.49
N TRP A 92 -8.94 3.05 -6.20
CA TRP A 92 -7.54 3.03 -6.61
C TRP A 92 -7.14 4.24 -7.47
N THR A 93 -8.06 4.79 -8.26
CA THR A 93 -7.79 5.96 -9.13
C THR A 93 -7.44 7.20 -8.29
N ILE A 94 -8.07 7.35 -7.12
CA ILE A 94 -7.77 8.44 -6.20
C ILE A 94 -6.38 8.27 -5.61
N ILE A 95 -5.99 7.04 -5.25
CA ILE A 95 -4.64 6.73 -4.76
C ILE A 95 -3.58 7.08 -5.82
N LEU A 96 -3.76 6.63 -7.06
CA LEU A 96 -2.86 6.95 -8.17
C LEU A 96 -2.71 8.47 -8.35
N ALA A 97 -3.81 9.22 -8.35
CA ALA A 97 -3.77 10.67 -8.49
C ALA A 97 -2.99 11.35 -7.34
N LYS A 98 -3.03 10.80 -6.12
CA LYS A 98 -2.24 11.32 -4.99
C LYS A 98 -0.76 10.98 -5.12
N ILE A 99 -0.42 9.78 -5.58
CA ILE A 99 0.97 9.38 -5.83
C ILE A 99 1.58 10.25 -6.93
N GLU A 100 0.87 10.46 -8.04
CA GLU A 100 1.34 11.30 -9.16
C GLU A 100 1.56 12.76 -8.75
N ALA A 101 0.76 13.29 -7.82
CA ALA A 101 0.94 14.65 -7.30
C ALA A 101 2.18 14.82 -6.38
N ARG A 102 2.92 13.73 -6.11
CA ARG A 102 4.13 13.69 -5.27
C ARG A 102 5.39 13.33 -6.07
N ALA A 103 5.25 12.88 -7.31
CA ALA A 103 6.35 12.55 -8.23
C ALA A 103 6.88 13.80 -8.96
#